data_AF-A0A2P6RMF4-F1
#
_entry.id   AF-A0A2P6RMF4-F1
#
_cell.length_a   1.000
_cell.length_b   1.000
_cell.length_c   1.000
_cell.angle_alpha   90.00
_cell.angle_beta   90.00
_cell.angle_gamma   90.00
#
_symmetry.space_group_name_H-M   'P 1'
#
loop_
_entity.id
_entity.type
_entity.pdbx_description
1 polymer ?
#
loop_
_entity_poly.entity_id
_entity_poly.type
_entity_poly.pdbx_seq_one_letter_code
_entity_poly.pdbx_strand_id
1 'polypeptide(L)'
;MVNFVRDIRDPEHPYSLEQLSVLSEESITVDDKLGRILITFTPTIQHCSMATVIGLCLRVKLKQCFPPHYKVDIKVSPGSHADEESVNKQLNDKERVAAALENPNLRQLVDECLYSSEL
;
A
#
# COMPACT_ATOMS: atom_id res chain seq x y z
N MET A 1 7.34 -3.97 -13.73
CA MET A 1 7.30 -2.87 -12.73
C MET A 1 6.46 -3.24 -11.50
N VAL A 2 5.38 -4.01 -11.66
CA VAL A 2 4.52 -4.50 -10.56
C VAL A 2 5.22 -5.50 -9.62
N ASN A 3 6.30 -6.15 -10.06
CA ASN A 3 7.00 -7.20 -9.30
C ASN A 3 7.43 -6.79 -7.88
N PHE A 4 7.55 -5.49 -7.59
CA PHE A 4 7.92 -5.01 -6.25
C PHE A 4 6.80 -5.06 -5.23
N VAL A 5 5.53 -5.12 -5.66
CA VAL A 5 4.36 -5.05 -4.76
C VAL A 5 3.37 -6.20 -4.94
N ARG A 6 3.62 -7.10 -5.90
CA ARG A 6 2.81 -8.30 -6.19
C ARG A 6 2.86 -9.35 -5.08
N ASP A 7 3.97 -9.40 -4.36
CA ASP A 7 4.27 -10.36 -3.30
C ASP A 7 3.68 -9.95 -1.94
N ILE A 8 3.16 -8.73 -1.84
CA ILE A 8 2.49 -8.27 -0.62
C ILE A 8 1.24 -9.14 -0.40
N ARG A 9 1.16 -9.75 0.78
CA ARG A 9 0.00 -10.50 1.23
C ARG A 9 -1.06 -9.58 1.79
N ASP A 10 -2.30 -10.01 1.62
CA ASP A 10 -3.43 -9.38 2.28
C ASP A 10 -3.39 -9.67 3.79
N PRO A 11 -3.67 -8.68 4.65
CA PRO A 11 -3.64 -8.88 6.10
C PRO A 11 -4.75 -9.82 6.61
N GLU A 12 -5.82 -10.02 5.86
CA GLU A 12 -6.96 -10.86 6.24
C GLU A 12 -6.98 -12.21 5.49
N HIS A 13 -6.36 -12.28 4.32
CA HIS A 13 -6.37 -13.45 3.46
C HIS A 13 -4.96 -13.99 3.16
N PRO A 14 -4.79 -15.32 2.99
CA PRO A 14 -3.49 -15.91 2.68
C PRO A 14 -3.00 -15.62 1.24
N TYR A 15 -3.74 -14.82 0.49
CA TYR A 15 -3.51 -14.49 -0.93
C TYR A 15 -2.78 -13.16 -1.07
N SER A 16 -2.07 -13.00 -2.19
CA SER A 16 -1.44 -11.72 -2.52
C SER A 16 -2.44 -10.68 -3.03
N LEU A 17 -2.07 -9.41 -2.95
CA LEU A 17 -2.89 -8.31 -3.45
C LEU A 17 -3.18 -8.45 -4.96
N GLU A 18 -2.26 -9.04 -5.73
CA GLU A 18 -2.51 -9.33 -7.15
C GLU A 18 -3.53 -10.46 -7.33
N GLN A 19 -3.42 -11.54 -6.54
CA GLN A 19 -4.38 -12.65 -6.59
C GLN A 19 -5.81 -12.22 -6.24
N LEU A 20 -5.94 -11.23 -5.35
CA LEU A 20 -7.22 -10.65 -4.96
C LEU A 20 -7.70 -9.52 -5.89
N SER A 21 -6.98 -9.24 -6.98
CA SER A 21 -7.27 -8.11 -7.88
C SER A 21 -7.32 -6.74 -7.18
N VAL A 22 -6.66 -6.62 -6.03
CA VAL A 22 -6.50 -5.36 -5.29
C VAL A 22 -5.54 -4.44 -6.00
N LEU A 23 -4.51 -5.02 -6.64
CA LEU A 23 -3.53 -4.32 -7.46
C LEU A 23 -3.41 -4.98 -8.84
N SER A 24 -3.25 -4.15 -9.86
CA SER A 24 -2.92 -4.56 -11.22
C SER A 24 -1.77 -3.72 -11.77
N GLU A 25 -1.20 -4.13 -12.90
CA GLU A 25 -0.15 -3.37 -13.58
C GLU A 25 -0.58 -1.96 -13.97
N GLU A 26 -1.83 -1.83 -14.43
CA GLU A 26 -2.43 -0.56 -14.83
C GLU A 26 -2.63 0.39 -13.65
N SER A 27 -2.67 -0.15 -12.43
CA SER A 27 -2.88 0.63 -11.22
C SER A 27 -1.61 1.34 -10.72
N ILE A 28 -0.45 1.07 -11.33
CA ILE A 28 0.86 1.60 -10.95
C ILE A 28 1.41 2.48 -12.07
N THR A 29 1.54 3.78 -11.80
CA THR A 29 2.17 4.75 -12.70
C THR A 29 3.49 5.23 -12.10
N VAL A 30 4.59 5.08 -12.83
CA VAL A 30 5.89 5.62 -12.45
C VAL A 30 6.29 6.71 -13.44
N ASP A 31 6.57 7.90 -12.93
CA ASP A 31 7.09 9.04 -13.68
C ASP A 31 8.53 9.32 -13.23
N ASP A 32 9.49 8.78 -13.99
CA ASP A 32 10.92 8.94 -13.71
C ASP A 32 11.40 10.39 -13.87
N LYS A 33 10.72 11.20 -14.71
CA LYS A 33 11.11 12.59 -14.96
C LYS A 33 10.75 13.48 -13.78
N LEU A 34 9.58 13.25 -13.18
CA LEU A 34 9.14 13.96 -11.99
C LEU A 34 9.56 13.28 -10.69
N GLY A 35 10.14 12.08 -10.76
CA GLY A 35 10.45 11.24 -9.61
C GLY A 35 9.19 10.94 -8.81
N ARG A 36 8.11 10.50 -9.45
CA ARG A 36 6.82 10.24 -8.79
C ARG A 36 6.31 8.85 -9.08
N ILE A 37 5.75 8.20 -8.07
CA ILE A 37 5.10 6.89 -8.17
C ILE A 37 3.68 7.08 -7.67
N LEU A 38 2.71 6.85 -8.54
CA LEU A 38 1.30 6.84 -8.20
C LEU A 38 0.80 5.40 -8.20
N ILE A 39 0.26 4.95 -7.07
CA ILE A 39 -0.44 3.68 -6.97
C ILE A 39 -1.91 3.93 -6.67
N THR A 40 -2.77 3.28 -7.43
CA THR A 40 -4.19 3.14 -7.13
C THR A 40 -4.44 1.70 -6.68
N PHE A 41 -5.25 1.46 -5.67
CA PHE A 41 -5.59 0.09 -5.27
C PHE A 41 -7.06 -0.01 -4.88
N THR A 42 -7.65 -1.18 -5.10
CA THR A 42 -9.06 -1.44 -4.82
C THR A 42 -9.16 -2.42 -3.65
N PRO A 43 -9.48 -1.99 -2.42
CA PRO A 43 -9.60 -2.91 -1.29
C PRO A 43 -10.69 -3.96 -1.55
N THR A 44 -10.46 -5.20 -1.08
CA THR A 44 -11.39 -6.33 -1.21
C THR A 44 -12.68 -6.13 -0.41
N ILE A 45 -12.63 -5.40 0.70
CA ILE A 45 -13.75 -5.12 1.60
C ILE A 45 -13.91 -3.61 1.77
N GLN A 46 -15.14 -3.11 1.61
CA GLN A 46 -15.47 -1.68 1.63
C GLN A 46 -15.50 -1.06 3.04
N HIS A 47 -15.22 -1.85 4.07
CA HIS A 47 -15.25 -1.44 5.47
C HIS A 47 -13.92 -1.73 6.19
N CYS A 48 -13.20 -0.64 6.47
CA CYS A 48 -12.46 -0.36 7.70
C CYS A 48 -11.05 -0.96 7.91
N SER A 49 -10.12 -0.07 8.28
CA SER A 49 -8.73 -0.30 8.75
C SER A 49 -7.75 -1.01 7.82
N MET A 50 -8.14 -2.10 7.15
CA MET A 50 -7.23 -2.93 6.34
C MET A 50 -6.81 -2.23 5.05
N ALA A 51 -7.66 -1.39 4.47
CA ALA A 51 -7.26 -0.52 3.36
C ALA A 51 -6.07 0.39 3.74
N THR A 52 -6.07 0.93 4.97
CA THR A 52 -4.95 1.72 5.47
C THR A 52 -3.70 0.85 5.65
N VAL A 53 -3.84 -0.36 6.19
CA VAL A 53 -2.71 -1.31 6.35
C VAL A 53 -2.11 -1.68 5.00
N ILE A 54 -2.94 -2.06 4.02
CA ILE A 54 -2.51 -2.34 2.64
C ILE A 54 -1.74 -1.15 2.05
N GLY A 55 -2.29 0.07 2.20
CA GLY A 55 -1.61 1.29 1.77
C GLY A 55 -0.27 1.55 2.49
N LEU A 56 -0.17 1.24 3.77
CA LEU A 56 1.09 1.32 4.53
C LEU A 56 2.11 0.31 4.01
N CYS A 57 1.71 -0.95 3.79
CA CYS A 57 2.55 -1.99 3.20
C CYS A 57 3.11 -1.53 1.86
N LEU A 58 2.25 -1.04 0.96
CA LEU A 58 2.66 -0.50 -0.33
C LEU A 58 3.67 0.64 -0.17
N ARG A 59 3.43 1.58 0.74
CA ARG A 59 4.33 2.72 0.97
C ARG A 59 5.72 2.28 1.45
N VAL A 60 5.76 1.34 2.39
CA VAL A 60 7.01 0.81 2.94
C VAL A 60 7.78 0.05 1.86
N LYS A 61 7.13 -0.87 1.16
CA LYS A 61 7.74 -1.68 0.10
C LYS A 61 8.32 -0.80 -1.02
N LEU A 62 7.56 0.18 -1.50
CA LEU A 62 8.06 1.11 -2.54
C LEU A 62 9.22 1.96 -2.04
N LYS A 63 9.19 2.44 -0.78
CA LYS A 63 10.32 3.16 -0.22
C LYS A 63 11.58 2.30 -0.07
N GLN A 64 11.45 0.99 0.08
CA GLN A 64 12.58 0.06 0.11
C GLN A 64 13.11 -0.26 -1.29
N CYS A 65 12.21 -0.36 -2.28
CA CYS A 65 12.58 -0.71 -3.65
C CYS A 65 13.05 0.49 -4.49
N PHE A 66 12.57 1.70 -4.20
CA PHE A 66 12.87 2.91 -4.98
C PHE A 66 13.76 3.89 -4.20
N PRO A 67 14.61 4.67 -4.90
CA PRO A 67 15.42 5.71 -4.27
C PRO A 67 14.58 6.77 -3.52
N PRO A 68 15.12 7.39 -2.47
CA PRO A 68 14.38 8.33 -1.60
C PRO A 68 13.92 9.62 -2.28
N HIS A 69 14.42 9.94 -3.49
CA HIS A 69 13.96 11.09 -4.26
C HIS A 69 12.58 10.84 -4.91
N TYR A 70 12.12 9.58 -5.01
CA TYR A 70 10.79 9.29 -5.53
C TYR A 70 9.71 9.64 -4.51
N LYS A 71 8.73 10.45 -4.94
CA LYS A 71 7.52 10.74 -4.18
C LYS A 71 6.47 9.66 -4.47
N VAL A 72 6.18 8.86 -3.47
CA VAL A 72 5.13 7.83 -3.50
C VAL A 72 3.81 8.45 -3.07
N ASP A 73 2.85 8.49 -4.00
CA ASP A 73 1.47 8.88 -3.79
C ASP A 73 0.57 7.64 -3.91
N ILE A 74 -0.22 7.35 -2.88
CA ILE A 74 -1.08 6.16 -2.83
C ILE A 74 -2.53 6.62 -2.75
N LYS A 75 -3.38 6.00 -3.57
CA LYS A 75 -4.81 6.28 -3.65
C LYS A 75 -5.62 5.00 -3.63
N VAL A 76 -6.77 5.06 -3.00
CA VAL A 76 -7.83 4.07 -3.14
C VAL A 76 -8.60 4.36 -4.43
N SER A 77 -9.04 3.32 -5.14
CA SER A 77 -9.83 3.46 -6.36
C SER A 77 -11.11 4.27 -6.10
N PRO A 78 -11.47 5.23 -6.97
CA PRO A 78 -12.64 6.09 -6.76
C PRO A 78 -13.93 5.29 -6.52
N GLY A 79 -14.62 5.58 -5.41
CA GLY A 79 -15.89 4.92 -5.08
C GLY A 79 -15.76 3.48 -4.57
N SER A 80 -14.54 2.97 -4.37
CA SER A 80 -14.30 1.61 -3.84
C SER A 80 -14.32 1.53 -2.32
N HIS A 81 -14.24 2.66 -1.60
CA HIS A 81 -14.21 2.70 -0.14
C HIS A 81 -15.04 3.87 0.38
N ALA A 82 -15.85 3.66 1.44
CA ALA A 82 -16.75 4.67 2.00
C ALA A 82 -16.00 5.93 2.50
N ASP A 83 -14.81 5.74 3.08
CA ASP A 83 -13.94 6.81 3.59
C ASP A 83 -12.71 7.09 2.70
N GLU A 84 -12.86 6.98 1.39
CA GLU A 84 -11.76 7.17 0.41
C GLU A 84 -10.89 8.41 0.70
N GLU A 85 -11.52 9.58 0.89
CA GLU A 85 -10.79 10.83 1.13
C GLU A 85 -9.94 10.78 2.40
N SER A 86 -10.49 10.22 3.48
CA SER A 86 -9.81 10.08 4.77
C SER A 86 -8.62 9.13 4.65
N VAL A 87 -8.79 7.98 4.00
CA VAL A 87 -7.72 7.00 3.77
C VAL A 87 -6.62 7.60 2.90
N ASN A 88 -6.98 8.24 1.78
CA ASN A 88 -6.03 8.90 0.90
C ASN A 88 -5.24 9.98 1.65
N LYS A 89 -5.90 10.79 2.49
CA LYS A 89 -5.22 11.81 3.29
C LYS A 89 -4.25 11.21 4.31
N GLN A 90 -4.65 10.13 4.99
CA GLN A 90 -3.80 9.41 5.94
C GLN A 90 -2.57 8.80 5.26
N LEU A 91 -2.75 8.13 4.12
CA LEU A 91 -1.66 7.45 3.41
C LEU A 91 -0.66 8.41 2.78
N ASN A 92 -1.08 9.64 2.43
CA ASN A 92 -0.19 10.64 1.83
C ASN A 92 0.51 11.53 2.89
N ASP A 93 -0.04 11.63 4.10
CA ASP A 93 0.59 12.32 5.24
C ASP A 93 1.82 11.53 5.74
N LYS A 94 3.00 12.17 5.69
CA LYS A 94 4.27 11.51 6.06
C LYS A 94 4.39 11.31 7.57
N GLU A 95 3.91 12.27 8.35
CA GLU A 95 4.01 12.22 9.82
C GLU A 95 3.04 11.19 10.37
N ARG A 96 1.81 11.13 9.84
CA ARG A 96 0.83 10.10 10.22
C ARG A 96 1.32 8.70 9.87
N VAL A 97 1.89 8.50 8.69
CA VAL A 97 2.45 7.19 8.32
C VAL A 97 3.62 6.82 9.22
N ALA A 98 4.53 7.76 9.53
CA ALA A 98 5.63 7.50 10.45
C ALA A 98 5.11 7.09 11.83
N ALA A 99 4.17 7.84 12.41
CA ALA A 99 3.55 7.52 13.69
C ALA A 99 2.81 6.17 13.66
N ALA A 100 2.15 5.82 12.56
CA ALA A 100 1.51 4.52 12.42
C ALA A 100 2.54 3.36 12.41
N LEU A 101 3.70 3.56 11.79
CA LEU A 101 4.79 2.57 11.75
C LEU A 101 5.62 2.51 13.04
N GLU A 102 5.49 3.49 13.93
CA GLU A 102 6.03 3.45 15.30
C GLU A 102 5.18 2.59 16.23
N ASN A 103 3.91 2.33 15.89
CA ASN A 103 3.06 1.42 16.64
C ASN A 103 3.50 -0.04 16.41
N PRO A 104 3.95 -0.77 17.44
CA PRO A 104 4.46 -2.13 17.29
C PRO A 104 3.46 -3.10 16.65
N ASN A 105 2.18 -2.97 16.96
CA ASN A 105 1.14 -3.87 16.43
C ASN A 105 0.95 -3.65 14.93
N LEU A 106 0.87 -2.39 14.49
CA LEU A 106 0.76 -2.07 13.06
C LEU A 106 2.04 -2.42 12.32
N ARG A 107 3.19 -2.16 12.93
CA ARG A 107 4.49 -2.50 12.34
C ARG A 107 4.63 -3.99 12.13
N GLN A 108 4.26 -4.81 13.11
CA GLN A 108 4.27 -6.25 12.99
C GLN A 108 3.34 -6.72 11.86
N LEU A 109 2.10 -6.22 11.81
CA LEU A 109 1.17 -6.57 10.72
C LEU A 109 1.72 -6.19 9.33
N VAL A 110 2.32 -5.00 9.21
CA VAL A 110 2.95 -4.56 7.95
C VAL A 110 4.12 -5.48 7.60
N ASP A 111 5.01 -5.77 8.54
CA ASP A 111 6.16 -6.64 8.31
C ASP A 111 5.71 -8.07 7.95
N GLU A 112 4.65 -8.60 8.56
CA GLU A 112 4.02 -9.87 8.18
C GLU A 112 3.49 -9.82 6.74
N CYS A 113 2.77 -8.77 6.34
CA CYS A 113 2.28 -8.64 4.96
C CYS A 113 3.40 -8.53 3.92
N LEU A 114 4.55 -7.94 4.30
CA LEU A 114 5.69 -7.69 3.40
C LEU A 114 6.70 -8.83 3.32
N TYR A 115 6.89 -9.56 4.42
CA TYR A 115 7.93 -10.57 4.61
C TYR A 115 7.38 -11.93 5.01
N SER A 116 6.06 -12.17 4.87
CA SER A 116 5.48 -13.52 4.92
C SER A 116 5.98 -14.33 3.71
N SER A 117 7.26 -14.66 3.83
CA SER A 117 7.96 -15.75 3.20
C SER A 117 7.24 -16.98 3.70
N GLU A 118 6.79 -17.84 2.79
CA GLU A 118 6.46 -19.20 3.19
C GLU A 118 7.62 -19.77 4.01
N LEU A 119 7.25 -20.34 5.15
CA LEU A 119 8.07 -21.27 5.91
C LEU A 119 8.11 -22.60 5.13
#